data_AF-A0A2G9ZWM7-F1
#
_entry.id   AF-A0A2G9ZWM7-F1
#
_cell.length_a   1.000
_cell.length_b   1.000
_cell.length_c   1.000
_cell.angle_alpha   90.00
_cell.angle_beta   90.00
_cell.angle_gamma   90.00
#
_symmetry.space_group_name_H-M   'P 1'
#
loop_
_entity.id
_entity.type
_entity.pdbx_description
1 polymer ?
#
loop_
_entity_poly.entity_id
_entity_poly.type
_entity_poly.pdbx_seq_one_letter_code
_entity_poly.pdbx_strand_id
1 'polypeptide(L)'
;CRYCHKAQTSDEARSFQTVAHEACLNCHFKLKALNKKAGPTDCSGCHAADRQAAIQRLEDIPRIRRNQPDHLLLSLWLKDAVRTGEPSRQFISPVAFSHKSHEAATESCYVCHHASMDPCITCHTRIGSEKSASIRLEKAMHSQRSMAGCKGCHLEQMKDKNCSGCHSQMPQKFLPENDCTGCHSIQAALLKPVPADPKLISAIAEAEIASRKAHWSLVSETEIPETVTIDIMKDQYEGATFPHRKITQTLSAGAQKSRLASHFHGTEQTLCAGCHHHSPLSLTPPRCASCHGLSATPDPDGRPGLKGAYHGQCIRCHQEMGIQKPAATDCAACHKPKTGPDQRTSGVDIKGQAP
;
A
#
# COMPACT_ATOMS: atom_id res chain seq x y z
N CYS A 1 7.60 5.85 -26.80
CA CYS A 1 6.77 6.98 -27.29
C CYS A 1 6.74 8.16 -26.32
N ARG A 2 6.15 8.03 -25.11
CA ARG A 2 5.95 9.16 -24.18
C ARG A 2 7.21 9.88 -23.66
N TYR A 3 8.37 9.24 -23.74
CA TYR A 3 9.63 9.88 -23.38
C TYR A 3 10.04 11.00 -24.34
N CYS A 4 9.76 10.85 -25.64
CA CYS A 4 10.13 11.82 -26.68
C CYS A 4 8.92 12.60 -27.18
N HIS A 5 7.80 11.92 -27.42
CA HIS A 5 6.56 12.54 -27.89
C HIS A 5 5.74 13.00 -26.69
N LYS A 6 5.73 14.32 -26.45
CA LYS A 6 5.01 14.95 -25.35
C LYS A 6 3.59 15.34 -25.76
N ALA A 7 2.87 16.04 -24.90
CA ALA A 7 1.51 16.49 -25.18
C ALA A 7 1.46 17.46 -26.38
N GLN A 8 2.45 18.35 -26.48
CA GLN A 8 2.59 19.30 -27.57
C GLN A 8 3.73 18.88 -28.51
N THR A 9 3.64 19.30 -29.76
CA THR A 9 4.73 19.19 -30.74
C THR A 9 5.85 20.16 -30.34
N SER A 10 7.09 19.71 -30.43
CA SER A 10 8.30 20.53 -30.34
C SER A 10 9.07 20.47 -31.64
N ASP A 11 10.17 21.22 -31.73
CA ASP A 11 11.06 21.23 -32.89
C ASP A 11 11.71 19.85 -33.12
N GLU A 12 11.88 19.05 -32.07
CA GLU A 12 12.52 17.73 -32.12
C GLU A 12 11.53 16.58 -32.33
N ALA A 13 10.26 16.76 -31.95
CA ALA A 13 9.30 15.66 -31.96
C ALA A 13 7.84 16.11 -32.11
N ARG A 14 7.10 15.37 -32.95
CA ARG A 14 5.63 15.47 -33.04
C ARG A 14 4.96 15.01 -31.75
N SER A 15 3.78 15.55 -31.47
CA SER A 15 2.99 15.20 -30.27
C SER A 15 2.68 13.70 -30.16
N PHE A 16 2.50 13.21 -28.92
CA PHE A 16 2.10 11.82 -28.66
C PHE A 16 0.79 11.45 -29.35
N GLN A 17 -0.17 12.37 -29.37
CA GLN A 17 -1.46 12.17 -30.04
C GLN A 17 -1.27 11.88 -31.52
N THR A 18 -0.50 12.70 -32.23
CA THR A 18 -0.25 12.54 -33.66
C THR A 18 0.43 11.20 -33.94
N VAL A 19 1.54 10.91 -33.26
CA VAL A 19 2.31 9.70 -33.55
C VAL A 19 1.59 8.41 -33.13
N ALA A 20 0.77 8.44 -32.07
CA ALA A 20 -0.01 7.29 -31.65
C ALA A 20 -1.10 6.97 -32.69
N HIS A 21 -1.85 7.97 -33.16
CA HIS A 21 -2.85 7.75 -34.20
C HIS A 21 -2.24 7.24 -35.49
N GLU A 22 -1.16 7.87 -35.97
CA GLU A 22 -0.50 7.41 -37.19
C GLU A 22 0.05 6.00 -37.07
N ALA A 23 0.84 5.70 -36.03
CA ALA A 23 1.52 4.41 -35.93
C ALA A 23 0.53 3.27 -35.65
N CYS A 24 -0.39 3.46 -34.70
CA CYS A 24 -1.33 2.42 -34.31
C CYS A 24 -2.38 2.16 -35.40
N LEU A 25 -3.04 3.22 -35.90
CA LEU A 25 -4.11 3.04 -36.88
C LEU A 25 -3.58 2.55 -38.21
N ASN A 26 -2.45 3.06 -38.72
CA ASN A 26 -1.89 2.57 -40.00
C ASN A 26 -1.54 1.08 -39.93
N CYS A 27 -0.99 0.61 -38.81
CA CYS A 27 -0.73 -0.82 -38.61
C CYS A 27 -2.04 -1.62 -38.56
N HIS A 28 -3.04 -1.16 -37.80
CA HIS A 28 -4.33 -1.84 -37.70
C HIS A 28 -5.07 -1.90 -39.05
N PHE A 29 -5.10 -0.80 -39.81
CA PHE A 29 -5.67 -0.76 -41.16
C PHE A 29 -4.96 -1.72 -42.10
N LYS A 30 -3.62 -1.74 -42.07
CA LYS A 30 -2.82 -2.68 -42.88
C LYS A 30 -3.15 -4.14 -42.55
N LEU A 31 -3.23 -4.50 -41.27
CA LEU A 31 -3.57 -5.86 -40.86
C LEU A 31 -5.00 -6.24 -41.24
N LYS A 32 -5.95 -5.31 -41.09
CA LYS A 32 -7.34 -5.49 -41.50
C LYS A 32 -7.48 -5.69 -43.00
N ALA A 33 -6.77 -4.91 -43.81
CA ALA A 33 -6.74 -5.08 -45.27
C ALA A 33 -6.17 -6.44 -45.70
N LEU A 34 -5.32 -7.05 -44.87
CA LEU A 34 -4.78 -8.40 -45.06
C LEU A 34 -5.68 -9.50 -44.46
N ASN A 35 -6.90 -9.18 -44.01
CA ASN A 35 -7.82 -10.09 -43.31
C ASN A 35 -7.19 -10.80 -42.09
N LYS A 36 -6.25 -10.15 -41.40
CA LYS A 36 -5.64 -10.66 -40.16
C LYS A 36 -6.34 -10.09 -38.93
N LYS A 37 -6.26 -10.80 -37.80
CA LYS A 37 -6.67 -10.26 -36.48
C LYS A 37 -5.88 -8.97 -36.22
N ALA A 38 -6.60 -7.87 -36.03
CA ALA A 38 -6.05 -6.53 -35.90
C ALA A 38 -6.68 -5.83 -34.69
N GLY A 39 -6.06 -4.75 -34.24
CA GLY A 39 -6.66 -3.88 -33.24
C GLY A 39 -7.78 -2.99 -33.82
N PRO A 40 -8.44 -2.21 -32.96
CA PRO A 40 -9.52 -1.28 -33.35
C PRO A 40 -9.03 -0.20 -34.32
N THR A 41 -9.94 0.24 -35.20
CA THR A 41 -9.66 1.27 -36.23
C THR A 41 -10.55 2.50 -36.09
N ASP A 42 -11.48 2.48 -35.14
CA ASP A 42 -12.40 3.56 -34.81
C ASP A 42 -12.08 4.16 -33.44
N CYS A 43 -12.60 5.36 -33.19
CA CYS A 43 -12.34 6.11 -31.96
C CYS A 43 -12.79 5.32 -30.71
N SER A 44 -14.00 4.76 -30.75
CA SER A 44 -14.62 4.09 -29.59
C SER A 44 -13.89 2.81 -29.22
N GLY A 45 -13.40 2.05 -30.21
CA GLY A 45 -12.64 0.83 -30.00
C GLY A 45 -11.35 1.05 -29.20
N CYS A 46 -10.76 2.25 -29.25
CA CYS A 46 -9.59 2.62 -28.46
C CYS A 46 -9.92 3.40 -27.18
N HIS A 47 -10.92 4.28 -27.21
CA HIS A 47 -11.12 5.29 -26.16
C HIS A 47 -12.33 5.06 -25.25
N ALA A 48 -13.27 4.17 -25.60
CA ALA A 48 -14.42 3.89 -24.76
C ALA A 48 -14.08 2.83 -23.69
N ALA A 49 -14.46 3.09 -22.44
CA ALA A 49 -14.06 2.28 -21.28
C ALA A 49 -14.61 0.85 -21.33
N ASP A 50 -15.86 0.68 -21.76
CA ASP A 50 -16.52 -0.60 -22.00
C ASP A 50 -15.78 -1.43 -23.07
N ARG A 51 -15.34 -0.77 -24.15
CA ARG A 51 -14.56 -1.41 -25.23
C ARG A 51 -13.17 -1.81 -24.76
N GLN A 52 -12.50 -0.96 -23.98
CA GLN A 52 -11.21 -1.29 -23.38
C GLN A 52 -11.32 -2.47 -22.41
N ALA A 53 -12.37 -2.53 -21.61
CA ALA A 53 -12.63 -3.65 -20.69
C ALA A 53 -12.86 -4.97 -21.43
N ALA A 54 -13.40 -4.91 -22.65
CA ALA A 54 -13.62 -6.08 -23.51
C ALA A 54 -12.35 -6.56 -24.25
N ILE A 55 -11.23 -5.84 -24.17
CA ILE A 55 -9.97 -6.28 -24.79
C ILE A 55 -9.48 -7.53 -24.07
N GLN A 56 -9.32 -8.62 -24.83
CA GLN A 56 -8.81 -9.89 -24.33
C GLN A 56 -7.45 -9.69 -23.64
N ARG A 57 -7.39 -10.05 -22.36
CA ARG A 57 -6.15 -10.06 -21.59
C ARG A 57 -5.46 -11.40 -21.73
N LEU A 58 -4.13 -11.36 -21.77
CA LEU A 58 -3.34 -12.57 -21.62
C LEU A 58 -3.39 -12.98 -20.16
N GLU A 59 -3.61 -14.28 -19.90
CA GLU A 59 -3.51 -14.85 -18.55
C GLU A 59 -2.06 -14.81 -18.09
N ASP A 60 -1.15 -15.28 -18.94
CA ASP A 60 0.29 -15.24 -18.72
C ASP A 60 0.94 -14.12 -19.53
N ILE A 61 1.38 -13.07 -18.85
CA ILE A 61 2.10 -11.96 -19.47
C ILE A 61 3.60 -12.32 -19.50
N PRO A 62 4.21 -12.57 -20.67
CA PRO A 62 5.63 -12.86 -20.73
C PRO A 62 6.45 -11.63 -20.33
N ARG A 63 7.54 -11.86 -19.58
CA ARG A 63 8.45 -10.80 -19.18
C ARG A 63 9.09 -10.14 -20.41
N ILE A 64 8.92 -8.82 -20.53
CA ILE A 64 9.53 -8.03 -21.60
C ILE A 64 11.03 -7.91 -21.35
N ARG A 65 11.85 -8.68 -22.07
CA ARG A 65 13.32 -8.65 -21.91
C ARG A 65 13.92 -7.47 -22.66
N ARG A 66 14.57 -6.56 -21.93
CA ARG A 66 15.30 -5.38 -22.41
C ARG A 66 16.63 -5.18 -21.69
N ASN A 67 17.28 -6.28 -21.31
CA ASN A 67 18.54 -6.28 -20.55
C ASN A 67 18.44 -5.58 -19.19
N GLN A 68 17.25 -5.56 -18.59
CA GLN A 68 17.04 -5.09 -17.23
C GLN A 68 17.63 -6.10 -16.22
N PRO A 69 18.21 -5.64 -15.10
CA PRO A 69 18.67 -6.52 -14.04
C PRO A 69 17.49 -7.20 -13.33
N ASP A 70 17.72 -8.37 -12.75
CA ASP A 70 16.74 -9.04 -11.89
C ASP A 70 16.75 -8.46 -10.47
N HIS A 71 17.96 -8.21 -9.95
CA HIS A 71 18.24 -7.69 -8.62
C HIS A 71 19.29 -6.58 -8.69
N LEU A 72 19.22 -5.59 -7.81
CA LEU A 72 20.25 -4.55 -7.69
C LEU A 72 20.30 -3.95 -6.29
N LEU A 73 21.43 -3.30 -5.97
CA LEU A 73 21.57 -2.44 -4.80
C LEU A 73 21.31 -0.98 -5.20
N LEU A 74 20.29 -0.36 -4.60
CA LEU A 74 20.06 1.08 -4.71
C LEU A 74 20.91 1.79 -3.65
N SER A 75 21.83 2.64 -4.11
CA SER A 75 22.68 3.45 -3.25
C SER A 75 23.16 4.72 -3.99
N LEU A 76 23.29 5.82 -3.25
CA LEU A 76 23.90 7.06 -3.75
C LEU A 76 25.43 7.01 -3.74
N TRP A 77 26.02 6.24 -2.82
CA TRP A 77 27.44 6.34 -2.51
C TRP A 77 28.26 5.16 -3.07
N LEU A 78 27.62 4.04 -3.43
CA LEU A 78 28.34 2.83 -3.84
C LEU A 78 29.19 3.07 -5.10
N LYS A 79 28.65 3.80 -6.09
CA LYS A 79 29.41 4.15 -7.30
C LYS A 79 30.61 5.05 -7.01
N ASP A 80 30.45 6.01 -6.11
CA ASP A 80 31.55 6.88 -5.70
C ASP A 80 32.62 6.10 -4.95
N ALA A 81 32.23 5.20 -4.04
CA ALA A 81 33.14 4.35 -3.29
C ALA A 81 33.93 3.38 -4.19
N VAL A 82 33.31 2.84 -5.25
CA VAL A 82 34.01 2.03 -6.26
C VAL A 82 35.10 2.85 -6.97
N ARG A 83 34.82 4.13 -7.25
CA ARG A 83 35.77 5.03 -7.92
C ARG A 83 36.91 5.48 -7.00
N THR A 84 36.62 5.79 -5.74
CA THR A 84 37.60 6.35 -4.80
C THR A 84 38.34 5.28 -3.97
N GLY A 85 37.84 4.04 -3.94
CA GLY A 85 38.38 2.98 -3.08
C GLY A 85 38.02 3.12 -1.60
N GLU A 86 37.37 4.23 -1.22
CA GLU A 86 36.95 4.51 0.16
C GLU A 86 35.42 4.55 0.25
N PRO A 87 34.80 3.78 1.18
CA PRO A 87 33.39 3.96 1.49
C PRO A 87 33.14 5.40 1.96
N SER A 88 32.08 6.02 1.45
CA SER A 88 31.63 7.33 1.93
C SER A 88 31.46 7.31 3.45
N ARG A 89 32.00 8.33 4.15
CA ARG A 89 31.81 8.53 5.61
C ARG A 89 30.36 8.88 5.98
N GLN A 90 29.52 9.12 4.99
CA GLN A 90 28.10 9.33 5.15
C GLN A 90 27.38 8.16 4.47
N PHE A 91 26.43 7.56 5.19
CA PHE A 91 25.07 7.22 4.74
C PHE A 91 24.53 5.83 5.11
N ILE A 92 23.20 5.80 5.09
CA ILE A 92 22.28 4.68 5.29
C ILE A 92 22.65 3.47 4.42
N SER A 93 22.33 2.28 4.93
CA SER A 93 22.53 1.01 4.23
C SER A 93 21.89 1.01 2.84
N PRO A 94 22.53 0.43 1.80
CA PRO A 94 21.89 0.25 0.50
C PRO A 94 20.60 -0.57 0.59
N VAL A 95 19.74 -0.40 -0.41
CA VAL A 95 18.49 -1.16 -0.53
C VAL A 95 18.68 -2.27 -1.56
N ALA A 96 18.54 -3.54 -1.14
CA ALA A 96 18.40 -4.63 -2.09
C ALA A 96 17.00 -4.64 -2.71
N PHE A 97 16.96 -4.41 -4.02
CA PHE A 97 15.74 -4.24 -4.78
C PHE A 97 15.58 -5.38 -5.80
N SER A 98 14.44 -6.05 -5.75
CA SER A 98 14.04 -7.06 -6.73
C SER A 98 13.30 -6.40 -7.89
N HIS A 99 14.02 -6.04 -8.94
CA HIS A 99 13.42 -5.43 -10.13
C HIS A 99 12.46 -6.42 -10.83
N LYS A 100 12.86 -7.69 -10.94
CA LYS A 100 12.06 -8.77 -11.53
C LYS A 100 10.68 -8.93 -10.87
N SER A 101 10.60 -8.88 -9.54
CA SER A 101 9.31 -9.03 -8.87
C SER A 101 8.42 -7.81 -9.05
N HIS A 102 9.00 -6.61 -9.15
CA HIS A 102 8.24 -5.38 -9.38
C HIS A 102 7.76 -5.28 -10.83
N GLU A 103 8.50 -5.81 -11.80
CA GLU A 103 8.02 -5.93 -13.19
C GLU A 103 6.73 -6.75 -13.26
N ALA A 104 6.63 -7.84 -12.50
CA ALA A 104 5.44 -8.68 -12.47
C ALA A 104 4.28 -8.08 -11.65
N ALA A 105 4.56 -7.13 -10.76
CA ALA A 105 3.59 -6.52 -9.85
C ALA A 105 3.10 -5.13 -10.33
N THR A 106 3.58 -4.64 -11.48
CA THR A 106 3.23 -3.32 -12.01
C THR A 106 2.73 -3.41 -13.44
N GLU A 107 1.84 -2.51 -13.83
CA GLU A 107 1.23 -2.53 -15.17
C GLU A 107 2.20 -2.10 -16.27
N SER A 108 3.20 -1.29 -15.93
CA SER A 108 4.18 -0.81 -16.90
C SER A 108 5.46 -0.32 -16.24
N CYS A 109 6.55 -0.33 -17.00
CA CYS A 109 7.83 0.26 -16.60
C CYS A 109 7.68 1.77 -16.27
N TYR A 110 6.72 2.46 -16.90
CA TYR A 110 6.54 3.91 -16.77
C TYR A 110 6.06 4.34 -15.38
N VAL A 111 5.49 3.42 -14.59
CA VAL A 111 5.11 3.68 -13.19
C VAL A 111 6.31 4.20 -12.40
N CYS A 112 7.49 3.59 -12.59
CA CYS A 112 8.74 3.99 -11.95
C CYS A 112 9.61 4.85 -12.88
N HIS A 113 9.83 4.37 -14.11
CA HIS A 113 10.60 5.07 -15.15
C HIS A 113 9.76 6.16 -15.82
N HIS A 114 9.39 7.18 -15.04
CA HIS A 114 8.41 8.19 -15.46
C HIS A 114 8.94 9.22 -16.48
N ALA A 115 10.27 9.30 -16.66
CA ALA A 115 10.92 10.26 -17.55
C ALA A 115 11.85 9.61 -18.59
N SER A 116 12.58 8.57 -18.20
CA SER A 116 13.41 7.74 -19.07
C SER A 116 13.64 6.37 -18.43
N MET A 117 14.22 5.43 -19.20
CA MET A 117 14.62 4.10 -18.70
C MET A 117 15.99 4.11 -18.00
N ASP A 118 16.54 5.30 -17.75
CA ASP A 118 17.83 5.43 -17.06
C ASP A 118 17.67 5.18 -15.55
N PRO A 119 18.77 4.89 -14.83
CA PRO A 119 18.76 4.81 -13.38
C PRO A 119 18.26 6.11 -12.73
N CYS A 120 17.53 6.00 -11.62
CA CYS A 120 16.98 7.15 -10.91
C CYS A 120 18.06 8.20 -10.57
N ILE A 121 19.24 7.72 -10.18
CA ILE A 121 20.39 8.56 -9.76
C ILE A 121 20.99 9.40 -10.89
N THR A 122 20.65 9.14 -12.15
CA THR A 122 21.05 9.98 -13.29
C THR A 122 20.48 11.39 -13.19
N CYS A 123 19.28 11.53 -12.59
CA CYS A 123 18.64 12.82 -12.35
C CYS A 123 18.49 13.11 -10.86
N HIS A 124 18.10 12.12 -10.06
CA HIS A 124 17.88 12.26 -8.63
C HIS A 124 19.18 12.01 -7.85
N THR A 125 19.98 13.06 -7.71
CA THR A 125 21.23 13.01 -6.94
C THR A 125 20.99 13.31 -5.45
N ARG A 126 22.07 13.30 -4.64
CA ARG A 126 22.03 13.70 -3.23
C ARG A 126 21.52 15.14 -3.03
N ILE A 127 21.96 16.06 -3.89
CA ILE A 127 21.59 17.49 -3.79
C ILE A 127 20.46 17.88 -4.74
N GLY A 128 20.04 16.97 -5.63
CA GLY A 128 19.12 17.24 -6.73
C GLY A 128 19.88 17.67 -7.98
N SER A 129 19.20 17.66 -9.12
CA SER A 129 19.75 18.21 -10.38
C SER A 129 18.69 19.04 -11.08
N GLU A 130 19.12 19.84 -12.05
CA GLU A 130 18.19 20.55 -12.94
C GLU A 130 17.24 19.59 -13.66
N LYS A 131 17.75 18.44 -14.13
CA LYS A 131 16.95 17.39 -14.78
C LYS A 131 15.87 16.80 -13.89
N SER A 132 16.04 16.85 -12.56
CA SER A 132 15.04 16.40 -11.60
C SER A 132 14.23 17.55 -11.00
N ALA A 133 14.32 18.77 -11.53
CA ALA A 133 13.78 19.99 -10.91
C ALA A 133 14.18 20.09 -9.42
N SER A 134 15.45 19.79 -9.13
CA SER A 134 16.04 19.75 -7.79
C SER A 134 15.43 18.73 -6.83
N ILE A 135 14.65 17.75 -7.32
CA ILE A 135 14.18 16.63 -6.52
C ILE A 135 15.35 15.68 -6.23
N ARG A 136 15.70 15.57 -4.95
CA ARG A 136 16.72 14.66 -4.41
C ARG A 136 16.26 13.20 -4.44
N LEU A 137 17.20 12.26 -4.39
CA LEU A 137 16.87 10.83 -4.35
C LEU A 137 15.99 10.44 -3.17
N GLU A 138 16.25 10.97 -1.98
CA GLU A 138 15.47 10.68 -0.78
C GLU A 138 13.98 10.99 -1.00
N LYS A 139 13.66 12.20 -1.49
CA LYS A 139 12.30 12.56 -1.86
C LYS A 139 11.73 11.71 -3.00
N ALA A 140 12.53 11.37 -4.01
CA ALA A 140 12.08 10.51 -5.11
C ALA A 140 11.66 9.11 -4.63
N MET A 141 12.37 8.53 -3.66
CA MET A 141 12.10 7.19 -3.12
C MET A 141 11.03 7.17 -2.02
N HIS A 142 10.93 8.24 -1.21
CA HIS A 142 10.10 8.26 0.01
C HIS A 142 8.87 9.17 -0.06
N SER A 143 8.65 9.88 -1.18
CA SER A 143 7.42 10.68 -1.35
C SER A 143 6.17 9.81 -1.21
N GLN A 144 5.28 10.19 -0.30
CA GLN A 144 4.00 9.52 -0.06
C GLN A 144 2.97 9.82 -1.16
N ARG A 145 3.25 10.81 -2.03
CA ARG A 145 2.31 11.35 -3.01
C ARG A 145 2.64 10.94 -4.45
N SER A 146 3.64 10.09 -4.64
CA SER A 146 4.11 9.70 -5.97
C SER A 146 4.12 8.18 -6.11
N MET A 147 3.45 7.68 -7.15
CA MET A 147 3.51 6.27 -7.54
C MET A 147 4.89 5.84 -8.04
N ALA A 148 5.75 6.79 -8.44
CA ALA A 148 7.11 6.48 -8.87
C ALA A 148 8.07 6.23 -7.69
N GLY A 149 7.69 6.60 -6.46
CA GLY A 149 8.47 6.34 -5.25
C GLY A 149 8.01 5.07 -4.54
N CYS A 150 8.94 4.40 -3.85
CA CYS A 150 8.67 3.17 -3.11
C CYS A 150 7.53 3.40 -2.09
N LYS A 151 7.63 4.45 -1.26
CA LYS A 151 6.65 4.71 -0.20
C LYS A 151 5.26 5.03 -0.77
N GLY A 152 5.18 5.93 -1.76
CA GLY A 152 3.89 6.33 -2.33
C GLY A 152 3.16 5.18 -3.00
N CYS A 153 3.88 4.35 -3.78
CA CYS A 153 3.30 3.16 -4.38
C CYS A 153 2.84 2.15 -3.32
N HIS A 154 3.66 1.86 -2.30
CA HIS A 154 3.28 0.93 -1.23
C HIS A 154 2.07 1.40 -0.43
N LEU A 155 1.96 2.70 -0.16
CA LEU A 155 0.79 3.29 0.51
C LEU A 155 -0.48 3.16 -0.36
N GLU A 156 -0.36 3.28 -1.67
CA GLU A 156 -1.49 3.05 -2.58
C GLU A 156 -1.96 1.59 -2.50
N GLN A 157 -1.03 0.64 -2.46
CA GLN A 157 -1.35 -0.80 -2.31
C GLN A 157 -2.06 -1.12 -0.99
N MET A 158 -1.79 -0.35 0.08
CA MET A 158 -2.47 -0.52 1.38
C MET A 158 -3.94 -0.11 1.35
N LYS A 159 -4.43 0.51 0.27
CA LYS A 159 -5.85 0.82 0.08
C LYS A 159 -6.66 -0.37 -0.44
N ASP A 160 -6.01 -1.48 -0.81
CA ASP A 160 -6.73 -2.71 -1.12
C ASP A 160 -7.62 -3.13 0.06
N LYS A 161 -8.79 -3.70 -0.23
CA LYS A 161 -9.78 -4.08 0.78
C LYS A 161 -9.26 -5.08 1.82
N ASN A 162 -8.22 -5.85 1.53
CA ASN A 162 -7.61 -6.78 2.50
C ASN A 162 -6.65 -6.07 3.47
N CYS A 163 -6.34 -4.78 3.23
CA CYS A 163 -5.35 -3.99 3.95
C CYS A 163 -6.00 -2.74 4.61
N SER A 164 -6.94 -2.12 3.91
CA SER A 164 -7.55 -0.82 4.24
C SER A 164 -8.25 -0.82 5.61
N GLY A 165 -8.80 -1.96 6.04
CA GLY A 165 -9.45 -2.10 7.34
C GLY A 165 -8.55 -1.68 8.51
N CYS A 166 -7.26 -2.01 8.45
CA CYS A 166 -6.26 -1.58 9.42
C CYS A 166 -5.58 -0.27 9.00
N HIS A 167 -5.08 -0.20 7.76
CA HIS A 167 -4.18 0.87 7.32
C HIS A 167 -4.85 2.24 7.15
N SER A 168 -6.17 2.31 6.90
CA SER A 168 -6.91 3.57 6.83
C SER A 168 -7.02 4.29 8.18
N GLN A 169 -6.94 3.52 9.28
CA GLN A 169 -7.09 4.02 10.64
C GLN A 169 -5.74 4.32 11.31
N MET A 170 -4.65 3.78 10.75
CA MET A 170 -3.31 4.04 11.23
C MET A 170 -2.87 5.47 10.89
N PRO A 171 -2.25 6.20 11.83
CA PRO A 171 -1.72 7.50 11.52
C PRO A 171 -0.60 7.36 10.48
N GLN A 172 -0.72 8.08 9.38
CA GLN A 172 0.29 8.17 8.32
C GLN A 172 1.47 9.03 8.81
N LYS A 173 2.15 8.60 9.87
CA LYS A 173 3.30 9.33 10.40
C LYS A 173 4.44 9.34 9.38
N PHE A 174 5.24 10.40 9.40
CA PHE A 174 6.60 10.32 8.88
C PHE A 174 7.31 9.20 9.66
N LEU A 175 7.92 8.27 8.91
CA LEU A 175 8.45 6.97 9.34
C LEU A 175 8.97 6.99 10.80
N PRO A 176 8.45 6.17 11.73
CA PRO A 176 9.22 5.80 12.91
C PRO A 176 10.54 5.15 12.50
N GLU A 177 11.62 5.34 13.26
CA GLU A 177 12.99 4.90 12.91
C GLU A 177 13.08 3.39 12.59
N ASN A 178 12.20 2.58 13.16
CA ASN A 178 12.10 1.13 12.91
C ASN A 178 11.60 0.76 11.50
N ASP A 179 11.04 1.69 10.73
CA ASP A 179 10.53 1.41 9.38
C ASP A 179 11.63 1.50 8.30
N CYS A 180 12.80 2.07 8.63
CA CYS A 180 13.89 2.26 7.66
C CYS A 180 14.51 0.94 7.21
N THR A 181 14.66 -0.01 8.15
CA THR A 181 15.33 -1.29 7.94
C THR A 181 14.52 -2.24 7.06
N GLY A 182 13.22 -1.98 6.86
CA GLY A 182 12.41 -2.68 5.87
C GLY A 182 12.98 -2.54 4.45
N CYS A 183 13.65 -1.44 4.13
CA CYS A 183 14.35 -1.30 2.84
C CYS A 183 15.87 -1.28 3.01
N HIS A 184 16.35 -0.56 4.02
CA HIS A 184 17.76 -0.29 4.28
C HIS A 184 18.35 -1.35 5.20
N SER A 185 18.51 -2.58 4.70
CA SER A 185 18.92 -3.74 5.49
C SER A 185 20.34 -4.24 5.22
N ILE A 186 20.98 -3.78 4.14
CA ILE A 186 22.29 -4.31 3.72
C ILE A 186 23.34 -4.04 4.80
N GLN A 187 23.93 -5.12 5.30
CA GLN A 187 24.98 -5.06 6.30
C GLN A 187 26.28 -4.54 5.66
N ALA A 188 26.94 -3.59 6.34
CA ALA A 188 28.18 -2.99 5.85
C ALA A 188 29.32 -4.02 5.61
N ALA A 189 29.32 -5.13 6.36
CA ALA A 189 30.30 -6.21 6.19
C ALA A 189 30.21 -6.89 4.81
N LEU A 190 29.01 -6.99 4.22
CA LEU A 190 28.80 -7.57 2.89
C LEU A 190 29.34 -6.69 1.75
N LEU A 191 29.68 -5.42 2.06
CA LEU A 191 30.19 -4.44 1.11
C LEU A 191 31.69 -4.20 1.27
N LYS A 192 32.41 -5.09 1.99
CA LYS A 192 33.86 -5.00 2.20
C LYS A 192 34.56 -6.23 1.58
N PRO A 193 35.47 -6.05 0.61
CA PRO A 193 35.82 -4.80 -0.08
C PRO A 193 34.64 -4.25 -0.90
N VAL A 194 34.70 -2.96 -1.26
CA VAL A 194 33.62 -2.30 -2.01
C VAL A 194 33.38 -3.05 -3.34
N PRO A 195 32.18 -3.60 -3.58
CA PRO A 195 31.93 -4.41 -4.77
C PRO A 195 31.87 -3.51 -6.02
N ALA A 196 32.82 -3.71 -6.94
CA ALA A 196 32.88 -2.99 -8.21
C ALA A 196 32.19 -3.74 -9.37
N ASP A 197 32.16 -5.08 -9.32
CA ASP A 197 31.53 -5.91 -10.36
C ASP A 197 30.00 -5.86 -10.25
N PRO A 198 29.27 -5.43 -11.30
CA PRO A 198 27.82 -5.48 -11.34
C PRO A 198 27.21 -6.85 -11.05
N LYS A 199 27.88 -7.95 -11.42
CA LYS A 199 27.40 -9.31 -11.11
C LYS A 199 27.46 -9.60 -9.61
N LEU A 200 28.55 -9.19 -8.96
CA LEU A 200 28.69 -9.31 -7.50
C LEU A 200 27.66 -8.45 -6.77
N ILE A 201 27.42 -7.21 -7.23
CA ILE A 201 26.38 -6.34 -6.67
C ILE A 201 24.99 -7.00 -6.78
N SER A 202 24.69 -7.59 -7.94
CA SER A 202 23.43 -8.31 -8.15
C SER A 202 23.32 -9.53 -7.23
N ALA A 203 24.40 -10.30 -7.06
CA ALA A 203 24.42 -11.47 -6.20
C ALA A 203 24.24 -11.12 -4.71
N ILE A 204 24.84 -10.02 -4.24
CA ILE A 204 24.62 -9.50 -2.88
C ILE A 204 23.15 -9.12 -2.68
N ALA A 205 22.56 -8.42 -3.66
CA ALA A 205 21.16 -8.04 -3.60
C ALA A 205 20.23 -9.27 -3.58
N GLU A 206 20.50 -10.25 -4.43
CA GLU A 206 19.74 -11.50 -4.51
C GLU A 206 19.83 -12.28 -3.20
N ALA A 207 21.03 -12.44 -2.63
CA ALA A 207 21.24 -13.13 -1.35
C ALA A 207 20.50 -12.43 -0.19
N GLU A 208 20.54 -11.10 -0.13
CA GLU A 208 19.78 -10.32 0.85
C GLU A 208 18.27 -10.44 0.65
N ILE A 209 17.80 -10.56 -0.60
CA ILE A 209 16.37 -10.74 -0.88
C ILE A 209 15.94 -12.16 -0.50
N ALA A 210 16.77 -13.17 -0.79
CA ALA A 210 16.51 -14.56 -0.48
C ALA A 210 16.59 -14.87 1.03
N SER A 211 17.37 -14.11 1.80
CA SER A 211 17.47 -14.26 3.25
C SER A 211 16.25 -13.71 4.00
N ARG A 212 15.43 -12.87 3.35
CA ARG A 212 14.18 -12.38 3.92
C ARG A 212 13.24 -13.55 4.12
N LYS A 213 12.68 -13.68 5.32
CA LYS A 213 11.67 -14.72 5.60
C LYS A 213 10.49 -14.54 4.65
N ALA A 214 10.24 -15.54 3.80
CA ALA A 214 9.18 -15.51 2.78
C ALA A 214 7.76 -15.39 3.39
N HIS A 215 7.61 -15.84 4.63
CA HIS A 215 6.39 -15.73 5.42
C HIS A 215 6.74 -15.27 6.83
N TRP A 216 6.03 -14.25 7.31
CA TRP A 216 5.97 -13.99 8.74
C TRP A 216 5.05 -15.04 9.37
N SER A 217 5.50 -15.61 10.48
CA SER A 217 4.69 -16.55 11.25
C SER A 217 3.46 -15.82 11.80
N LEU A 218 2.33 -16.51 11.89
CA LEU A 218 1.15 -15.99 12.59
C LEU A 218 1.14 -16.55 14.01
N VAL A 219 0.54 -15.77 14.93
CA VAL A 219 0.22 -16.26 16.28
C VAL A 219 -0.65 -17.51 16.17
N SER A 220 -0.41 -18.50 17.04
CA SER A 220 -1.20 -19.73 17.06
C SER A 220 -2.67 -19.42 17.36
N GLU A 221 -3.60 -20.09 16.68
CA GLU A 221 -5.03 -19.91 16.89
C GLU A 221 -5.46 -20.18 18.35
N THR A 222 -4.76 -21.09 19.03
CA THR A 222 -5.00 -21.44 20.43
C THR A 222 -4.68 -20.30 21.38
N GLU A 223 -3.79 -19.38 20.98
CA GLU A 223 -3.40 -18.20 21.76
C GLU A 223 -4.34 -17.02 21.49
N ILE A 224 -5.21 -17.12 20.50
CA ILE A 224 -6.19 -16.09 20.13
C ILE A 224 -7.56 -16.50 20.71
N PRO A 225 -8.20 -15.67 21.55
CA PRO A 225 -9.54 -15.96 22.06
C PRO A 225 -10.55 -16.16 20.92
N GLU A 226 -11.38 -17.21 21.01
CA GLU A 226 -12.38 -17.52 19.99
C GLU A 226 -13.40 -16.39 19.85
N THR A 227 -13.96 -16.00 20.99
CA THR A 227 -14.93 -14.91 21.14
C THR A 227 -14.54 -14.00 22.29
N VAL A 228 -14.84 -12.71 22.16
CA VAL A 228 -14.70 -11.72 23.24
C VAL A 228 -16.05 -11.07 23.49
N THR A 229 -16.50 -11.02 24.74
CA THR A 229 -17.72 -10.30 25.12
C THR A 229 -17.35 -8.88 25.53
N ILE A 230 -17.96 -7.88 24.90
CA ILE A 230 -17.76 -6.46 25.18
C ILE A 230 -19.02 -5.92 25.86
N ASP A 231 -19.03 -5.88 27.20
CA ASP A 231 -20.22 -5.56 28.01
C ASP A 231 -20.03 -4.39 29.00
N ILE A 232 -18.85 -3.78 29.02
CA ILE A 232 -18.50 -2.67 29.94
C ILE A 232 -19.40 -1.44 29.80
N MET A 233 -20.08 -1.28 28.66
CA MET A 233 -21.04 -0.20 28.37
C MET A 233 -22.48 -0.70 28.19
N LYS A 234 -22.86 -1.84 28.80
CA LYS A 234 -24.19 -2.43 28.66
C LYS A 234 -25.29 -1.53 29.24
N ASP A 235 -25.90 -0.70 28.40
CA ASP A 235 -27.01 0.16 28.79
C ASP A 235 -28.28 -0.20 28.00
N GLN A 236 -28.53 0.48 26.87
CA GLN A 236 -29.67 0.24 25.98
C GLN A 236 -29.59 -1.09 25.21
N TYR A 237 -28.38 -1.65 25.10
CA TYR A 237 -28.07 -2.89 24.41
C TYR A 237 -27.34 -3.87 25.35
N GLU A 238 -27.45 -5.16 25.03
CA GLU A 238 -26.65 -6.22 25.63
C GLU A 238 -25.17 -6.10 25.25
N GLY A 239 -24.30 -6.88 25.91
CA GLY A 239 -22.90 -6.95 25.53
C GLY A 239 -22.73 -7.51 24.12
N ALA A 240 -21.84 -6.92 23.32
CA ALA A 240 -21.55 -7.40 21.98
C ALA A 240 -20.71 -8.69 22.05
N THR A 241 -21.16 -9.75 21.36
CA THR A 241 -20.35 -10.96 21.18
C THR A 241 -19.47 -10.80 19.95
N PHE A 242 -18.19 -10.54 20.15
CA PHE A 242 -17.23 -10.29 19.08
C PHE A 242 -16.53 -11.59 18.64
N PRO A 243 -16.66 -12.04 17.38
CA PRO A 243 -16.04 -13.26 16.88
C PRO A 243 -14.54 -13.04 16.58
N HIS A 244 -13.77 -12.84 17.64
CA HIS A 244 -12.38 -12.37 17.61
C HIS A 244 -11.47 -13.23 16.72
N ARG A 245 -11.33 -14.54 16.99
CA ARG A 245 -10.45 -15.44 16.23
C ARG A 245 -10.82 -15.53 14.76
N LYS A 246 -12.12 -15.57 14.45
CA LYS A 246 -12.61 -15.66 13.05
C LYS A 246 -12.21 -14.43 12.24
N ILE A 247 -12.31 -13.24 12.84
CA ILE A 247 -11.91 -11.99 12.19
C ILE A 247 -10.40 -11.95 12.00
N THR A 248 -9.61 -12.31 13.02
CA THR A 248 -8.15 -12.34 12.89
C THR A 248 -7.69 -13.30 11.80
N GLN A 249 -8.26 -14.52 11.73
CA GLN A 249 -7.96 -15.49 10.67
C GLN A 249 -8.27 -14.94 9.27
N THR A 250 -9.42 -14.28 9.11
CA THR A 250 -9.83 -13.70 7.83
C THR A 250 -8.86 -12.60 7.38
N LEU A 251 -8.47 -11.71 8.31
CA LEU A 251 -7.50 -10.65 8.05
C LEU A 251 -6.11 -11.20 7.72
N SER A 252 -5.63 -12.18 8.50
CA SER A 252 -4.35 -12.84 8.26
C SER A 252 -4.30 -13.54 6.91
N ALA A 253 -5.35 -14.28 6.53
CA ALA A 253 -5.43 -14.95 5.24
C ALA A 253 -5.48 -13.96 4.06
N GLY A 254 -6.09 -12.79 4.25
CA GLY A 254 -6.05 -11.69 3.28
C GLY A 254 -4.63 -11.11 3.13
N ALA A 255 -4.00 -10.76 4.25
CA ALA A 255 -2.67 -10.18 4.27
C ALA A 255 -1.60 -11.12 3.69
N GLN A 256 -1.65 -12.42 3.98
CA GLN A 256 -0.68 -13.41 3.50
C GLN A 256 -0.63 -13.57 1.98
N LYS A 257 -1.64 -13.10 1.25
CA LYS A 257 -1.64 -13.07 -0.23
C LYS A 257 -0.72 -11.99 -0.79
N SER A 258 -0.33 -11.01 0.02
CA SER A 258 0.49 -9.88 -0.39
C SER A 258 1.95 -10.08 0.02
N ARG A 259 2.85 -10.13 -0.97
CA ARG A 259 4.31 -10.12 -0.72
C ARG A 259 4.76 -8.84 0.00
N LEU A 260 4.05 -7.73 -0.21
CA LEU A 260 4.34 -6.47 0.47
C LEU A 260 4.04 -6.61 1.97
N ALA A 261 2.86 -7.14 2.31
CA ALA A 261 2.52 -7.44 3.71
C ALA A 261 3.52 -8.45 4.31
N SER A 262 3.94 -9.46 3.53
CA SER A 262 4.97 -10.42 3.97
C SER A 262 6.28 -9.83 4.37
N HIS A 263 6.67 -8.77 3.69
CA HIS A 263 7.93 -8.13 3.94
C HIS A 263 7.87 -7.13 5.10
N PHE A 264 6.77 -6.38 5.22
CA PHE A 264 6.67 -5.28 6.18
C PHE A 264 6.01 -5.64 7.52
N HIS A 265 5.24 -6.73 7.61
CA HIS A 265 4.74 -7.24 8.88
C HIS A 265 5.78 -8.13 9.55
N GLY A 266 6.72 -7.52 10.27
CA GLY A 266 7.96 -8.16 10.72
C GLY A 266 7.85 -9.16 11.88
N THR A 267 6.73 -9.20 12.59
CA THR A 267 6.52 -10.14 13.73
C THR A 267 5.12 -10.74 13.71
N GLU A 268 4.93 -11.84 14.45
CA GLU A 268 3.67 -12.57 14.54
C GLU A 268 2.52 -11.69 15.07
N GLN A 269 2.84 -10.79 16.00
CA GLN A 269 1.88 -9.90 16.66
C GLN A 269 1.65 -8.59 15.90
N THR A 270 2.36 -8.32 14.79
CA THR A 270 2.24 -7.04 14.08
C THR A 270 0.80 -6.77 13.62
N LEU A 271 0.09 -7.80 13.15
CA LEU A 271 -1.31 -7.67 12.74
C LEU A 271 -2.24 -7.31 13.92
N CYS A 272 -1.92 -7.77 15.13
CA CYS A 272 -2.71 -7.47 16.32
C CYS A 272 -2.73 -5.97 16.62
N ALA A 273 -1.63 -5.25 16.31
CA ALA A 273 -1.54 -3.80 16.48
C ALA A 273 -2.45 -3.01 15.52
N GLY A 274 -3.05 -3.66 14.52
CA GLY A 274 -4.09 -3.06 13.68
C GLY A 274 -5.33 -2.63 14.48
N CYS A 275 -5.66 -3.38 15.54
CA CYS A 275 -6.72 -3.02 16.47
C CYS A 275 -6.16 -2.61 17.83
N HIS A 276 -5.20 -3.38 18.37
CA HIS A 276 -4.52 -3.14 19.64
C HIS A 276 -3.37 -2.13 19.49
N HIS A 277 -3.68 -0.98 18.92
CA HIS A 277 -2.72 0.08 18.61
C HIS A 277 -2.23 0.84 19.85
N HIS A 278 -1.15 1.62 19.69
CA HIS A 278 -0.55 2.46 20.74
C HIS A 278 -0.13 1.72 22.01
N SER A 279 0.10 0.41 21.91
CA SER A 279 0.68 -0.43 22.96
C SER A 279 1.80 -1.29 22.39
N PRO A 280 2.77 -1.76 23.21
CA PRO A 280 3.75 -2.72 22.76
C PRO A 280 3.10 -4.00 22.22
N LEU A 281 3.73 -4.64 21.23
CA LEU A 281 3.25 -5.91 20.68
C LEU A 281 3.20 -6.98 21.78
N SER A 282 2.04 -7.62 21.96
CA SER A 282 1.80 -8.62 23.02
C SER A 282 0.67 -9.55 22.62
N LEU A 283 0.69 -10.78 23.16
CA LEU A 283 -0.44 -11.72 23.11
C LEU A 283 -1.55 -11.37 24.11
N THR A 284 -1.25 -10.49 25.07
CA THR A 284 -2.18 -10.00 26.10
C THR A 284 -2.28 -8.48 26.04
N PRO A 285 -2.79 -7.90 24.93
CA PRO A 285 -2.90 -6.46 24.79
C PRO A 285 -3.84 -5.85 25.85
N PRO A 286 -3.64 -4.57 26.21
CA PRO A 286 -4.52 -3.89 27.16
C PRO A 286 -5.95 -3.76 26.60
N ARG A 287 -6.92 -3.62 27.50
CA ARG A 287 -8.31 -3.32 27.13
C ARG A 287 -8.40 -1.90 26.57
N CYS A 288 -9.32 -1.68 25.63
CA CYS A 288 -9.59 -0.33 25.09
C CYS A 288 -9.90 0.68 26.22
N ALA A 289 -10.64 0.23 27.25
CA ALA A 289 -11.02 1.04 28.40
C ALA A 289 -9.84 1.48 29.30
N SER A 290 -8.65 0.89 29.14
CA SER A 290 -7.44 1.36 29.84
C SER A 290 -7.00 2.74 29.37
N CYS A 291 -7.40 3.15 28.17
CA CYS A 291 -7.04 4.45 27.59
C CYS A 291 -8.27 5.27 27.15
N HIS A 292 -9.36 4.62 26.73
CA HIS A 292 -10.58 5.30 26.30
C HIS A 292 -11.60 5.33 27.44
N GLY A 293 -11.88 6.52 27.97
CA GLY A 293 -12.83 6.71 29.07
C GLY A 293 -14.29 6.49 28.68
N LEU A 294 -15.15 6.28 29.68
CA LEU A 294 -16.60 6.11 29.47
C LEU A 294 -17.31 7.42 29.08
N SER A 295 -16.63 8.57 29.17
CA SER A 295 -17.19 9.86 28.77
C SER A 295 -17.53 9.87 27.28
N ALA A 296 -18.61 10.57 26.92
CA ALA A 296 -18.95 10.82 25.52
C ALA A 296 -18.04 11.89 24.88
N THR A 297 -17.43 12.76 25.68
CA THR A 297 -16.51 13.79 25.19
C THR A 297 -15.16 13.16 24.85
N PRO A 298 -14.55 13.51 23.70
CA PRO A 298 -13.16 13.17 23.43
C PRO A 298 -12.24 13.70 24.54
N ASP A 299 -11.15 12.98 24.78
CA ASP A 299 -10.06 13.46 25.62
C ASP A 299 -9.41 14.69 24.98
N PRO A 300 -8.72 15.56 25.75
CA PRO A 300 -8.04 16.76 25.23
C PRO A 300 -7.02 16.48 24.13
N ASP A 301 -6.48 15.27 24.05
CA ASP A 301 -5.55 14.81 23.01
C ASP A 301 -6.24 14.28 21.74
N GLY A 302 -7.58 14.41 21.67
CA GLY A 302 -8.40 14.01 20.53
C GLY A 302 -8.78 12.53 20.53
N ARG A 303 -8.39 11.74 21.54
CA ARG A 303 -8.85 10.34 21.63
C ARG A 303 -10.36 10.30 21.89
N PRO A 304 -11.12 9.47 21.14
CA PRO A 304 -12.56 9.34 21.38
C PRO A 304 -12.83 8.66 22.72
N GLY A 305 -14.00 8.91 23.30
CA GLY A 305 -14.53 8.08 24.38
C GLY A 305 -14.74 6.63 23.93
N LEU A 306 -14.94 5.71 24.88
CA LEU A 306 -14.95 4.26 24.63
C LEU A 306 -16.00 3.82 23.60
N LYS A 307 -17.19 4.42 23.63
CA LYS A 307 -18.23 4.18 22.60
C LYS A 307 -17.76 4.60 21.21
N GLY A 308 -17.13 5.76 21.10
CA GLY A 308 -16.57 6.28 19.86
C GLY A 308 -15.38 5.44 19.37
N ALA A 309 -14.57 4.91 20.28
CA ALA A 309 -13.45 4.03 19.95
C ALA A 309 -13.94 2.71 19.31
N TYR A 310 -14.92 2.03 19.91
CA TYR A 310 -15.48 0.80 19.33
C TYR A 310 -16.21 1.08 18.01
N HIS A 311 -17.14 2.05 17.97
CA HIS A 311 -17.87 2.35 16.73
C HIS A 311 -16.92 2.83 15.62
N GLY A 312 -15.97 3.71 15.95
CA GLY A 312 -14.99 4.21 15.01
C GLY A 312 -14.06 3.13 14.46
N GLN A 313 -13.66 2.15 15.26
CA GLN A 313 -12.82 1.04 14.81
C GLN A 313 -13.63 0.00 14.02
N CYS A 314 -14.71 -0.55 14.59
CA CYS A 314 -15.48 -1.63 13.99
C CYS A 314 -16.16 -1.19 12.68
N ILE A 315 -16.89 -0.07 12.69
CA ILE A 315 -17.72 0.35 11.55
C ILE A 315 -16.83 0.80 10.39
N ARG A 316 -15.78 1.57 10.67
CA ARG A 316 -14.87 2.02 9.62
C ARG A 316 -14.12 0.85 9.00
N CYS A 317 -13.64 -0.12 9.79
CA CYS A 317 -13.04 -1.34 9.23
C CYS A 317 -13.99 -2.04 8.25
N HIS A 318 -15.28 -2.21 8.62
CA HIS A 318 -16.26 -2.79 7.70
C HIS A 318 -16.44 -1.98 6.42
N GLN A 319 -16.53 -0.65 6.53
CA GLN A 319 -16.70 0.25 5.38
C GLN A 319 -15.49 0.20 4.43
N GLU A 320 -14.29 0.31 4.97
CA GLU A 320 -13.03 0.34 4.22
C GLU A 320 -12.74 -1.00 3.54
N MET A 321 -13.17 -2.11 4.15
CA MET A 321 -13.07 -3.46 3.59
C MET A 321 -14.23 -3.82 2.64
N GLY A 322 -15.26 -2.97 2.52
CA GLY A 322 -16.47 -3.25 1.74
C GLY A 322 -17.32 -4.40 2.30
N ILE A 323 -17.28 -4.64 3.61
CA ILE A 323 -18.07 -5.66 4.30
C ILE A 323 -19.52 -5.18 4.40
N GLN A 324 -20.44 -5.91 3.75
CA GLN A 324 -21.86 -5.55 3.70
C GLN A 324 -22.62 -5.89 4.99
N LYS A 325 -22.18 -6.91 5.73
CA LYS A 325 -22.85 -7.37 6.96
C LYS A 325 -21.84 -7.55 8.10
N PRO A 326 -22.12 -7.04 9.30
CA PRO A 326 -23.26 -6.18 9.65
C PRO A 326 -23.14 -4.79 9.01
N ALA A 327 -24.26 -4.23 8.57
CA ALA A 327 -24.31 -2.85 8.09
C ALA A 327 -24.15 -1.89 9.27
N ALA A 328 -23.56 -0.71 9.04
CA ALA A 328 -23.37 0.31 10.07
C ALA A 328 -24.68 0.74 10.76
N THR A 329 -25.80 0.64 10.04
CA THR A 329 -27.16 0.97 10.50
C THR A 329 -27.88 -0.19 11.17
N ASP A 330 -27.33 -1.41 11.10
CA ASP A 330 -27.90 -2.61 11.71
C ASP A 330 -27.34 -2.81 13.13
N CYS A 331 -27.84 -2.01 14.07
CA CYS A 331 -27.36 -2.00 15.46
C CYS A 331 -27.48 -3.39 16.11
N ALA A 332 -28.59 -4.09 15.85
CA ALA A 332 -28.92 -5.36 16.47
C ALA A 332 -27.98 -6.51 16.05
N ALA A 333 -27.34 -6.40 14.88
CA ALA A 333 -26.41 -7.41 14.39
C ALA A 333 -25.08 -7.46 15.14
N CYS A 334 -24.68 -6.37 15.81
CA CYS A 334 -23.48 -6.33 16.67
C CYS A 334 -23.83 -6.55 18.15
N HIS A 335 -24.93 -5.96 18.61
CA HIS A 335 -25.37 -6.03 20.00
C HIS A 335 -26.91 -6.02 20.07
N LYS A 336 -27.50 -6.98 20.77
CA LYS A 336 -28.96 -7.11 20.85
C LYS A 336 -29.56 -6.00 21.73
N PRO A 337 -30.71 -5.42 21.37
CA PRO A 337 -31.41 -4.49 22.26
C PRO A 337 -31.83 -5.24 23.52
N LYS A 338 -31.70 -4.60 24.69
CA LYS A 338 -32.25 -5.20 25.92
C LYS A 338 -33.78 -5.16 25.84
N THR A 339 -34.43 -6.30 26.08
CA THR A 339 -35.88 -6.38 26.20
C THR A 339 -36.31 -6.13 27.67
N GLY A 340 -36.88 -4.94 27.98
CA GLY A 340 -37.47 -4.60 29.30
C GLY A 340 -37.84 -3.11 29.45
N PRO A 341 -38.86 -2.72 30.24
CA PRO A 341 -39.69 -1.53 29.99
C PRO A 341 -39.05 -0.24 30.51
N ASP A 342 -38.73 0.69 29.60
CA ASP A 342 -38.77 2.12 29.90
C ASP A 342 -38.98 2.88 28.59
N GLN A 343 -40.22 2.83 28.08
CA GLN A 343 -40.74 3.92 27.26
C GLN A 343 -40.79 5.16 28.14
N ARG A 344 -39.68 5.88 28.25
CA ARG A 344 -39.73 7.29 28.63
C ARG A 344 -40.36 8.04 27.47
N THR A 345 -41.67 8.19 27.59
CA THR A 345 -42.50 9.14 26.85
C THR A 345 -41.86 10.53 26.92
N SER A 346 -41.10 10.90 25.90
CA SER A 346 -40.94 12.31 25.50
C SER A 346 -41.94 12.61 24.40
N GLY A 347 -43.22 12.46 24.73
CA GLY A 347 -44.30 13.10 24.00
C GLY A 347 -44.23 14.59 24.30
N VAL A 348 -43.53 15.34 23.47
CA VAL A 348 -43.75 16.79 23.38
C VAL A 348 -45.04 16.97 22.60
N ASP A 349 -46.14 17.14 23.33
CA ASP A 349 -47.40 17.66 22.78
C ASP A 349 -47.14 19.07 22.24
N ILE A 350 -46.90 19.19 20.94
CA ILE A 350 -47.06 20.47 20.23
C ILE A 350 -48.53 20.57 19.85
N LYS A 351 -49.37 20.98 20.80
CA LYS A 351 -50.68 21.53 20.47
C LYS A 351 -50.45 22.91 19.84
N GLY A 352 -50.85 23.01 18.58
CA GLY A 352 -50.90 24.26 17.85
C GLY A 352 -51.81 25.27 18.52
N GLN A 353 -51.42 26.53 18.41
CA GLN A 353 -52.28 27.68 18.59
C GLN A 353 -51.83 28.75 17.59
N ALA A 354 -52.61 28.88 16.53
CA ALA A 354 -52.87 30.14 15.84
C ALA A 354 -54.19 30.70 16.41
N PRO A 355 -54.38 32.02 16.41
CA PRO A 355 -54.90 32.68 15.20
C PRO A 355 -53.85 33.44 14.39
#